data_AF-A0A524IF01-F1
#
_entry.id   AF-A0A524IF01-F1
#
_cell.length_a   1.000
_cell.length_b   1.000
_cell.length_c   1.000
_cell.angle_alpha   90.00
_cell.angle_beta   90.00
_cell.angle_gamma   90.00
#
_symmetry.space_group_name_H-M   'P 1'
#
loop_
_entity.id
_entity.type
_entity.pdbx_description
1 polymer ?
#
loop_
_entity_poly.entity_id
_entity_poly.type
_entity_poly.pdbx_seq_one_letter_code
_entity_poly.pdbx_strand_id
1 'polypeptide(L)'
;MTVSVLVSLAACSRGGGVKSPSTAVIEYFEGEVTVNGRTPELGQTLLRKFSVKTGSGAYCGIIFDKKNIMHVDENTTAVIDLSGLQKKVELSAGSLGSALRNLPKQLASGTDSFMLTSPSAVAGIRGTVFYVRVEDGNNTYICDCNGIVHMRDIGKGNERTVEATHHAAYRYTRGGGAITSAQADMLYHSDQMMELGAARIGETIDWTRVER
;
A
#
# COMPACT_ATOMS: atom_id res chain seq x y z
N MET A 1 60.75 1.02 -40.06
CA MET A 1 60.10 0.57 -38.81
C MET A 1 59.03 1.59 -38.46
N THR A 2 57.78 1.30 -38.79
CA THR A 2 56.62 2.18 -38.57
C THR A 2 55.87 1.68 -37.34
N VAL A 3 55.77 2.52 -36.30
CA VAL A 3 55.00 2.23 -35.08
C VAL A 3 53.61 2.80 -35.28
N SER A 4 52.61 1.93 -35.40
CA SER A 4 51.20 2.31 -35.39
C SER A 4 50.68 2.33 -33.95
N VAL A 5 50.24 3.50 -33.50
CA VAL A 5 49.54 3.68 -32.22
C VAL A 5 48.06 3.39 -32.43
N LEU A 6 47.55 2.32 -31.81
CA LEU A 6 46.11 2.06 -31.72
C LEU A 6 45.52 2.83 -30.53
N VAL A 7 44.67 3.82 -30.81
CA VAL A 7 43.84 4.49 -29.82
C VAL A 7 42.53 3.70 -29.69
N SER A 8 42.35 2.99 -28.58
CA SER A 8 41.09 2.34 -28.24
C SER A 8 40.13 3.35 -27.61
N LEU A 9 39.06 3.71 -28.32
CA LEU A 9 37.93 4.47 -27.79
C LEU A 9 37.11 3.56 -26.87
N ALA A 10 37.26 3.73 -25.55
CA ALA A 10 36.39 3.11 -24.56
C ALA A 10 35.01 3.79 -24.62
N ALA A 11 34.04 3.13 -25.24
CA ALA A 11 32.65 3.53 -25.23
C ALA A 11 32.08 3.36 -23.80
N CYS A 12 31.75 4.47 -23.15
CA CYS A 12 30.98 4.48 -21.91
C CYS A 12 29.56 3.98 -22.20
N SER A 13 29.25 2.73 -21.86
CA SER A 13 27.87 2.26 -21.81
C SER A 13 27.18 2.94 -20.62
N ARG A 14 26.19 3.80 -20.93
CA ARG A 14 25.23 4.29 -19.94
C ARG A 14 24.41 3.10 -19.47
N GLY A 15 24.80 2.52 -18.33
CA GLY A 15 23.99 1.56 -17.61
C GLY A 15 22.65 2.21 -17.25
N GLY A 16 21.59 1.86 -17.96
CA GLY A 16 20.23 2.09 -17.51
C GLY A 16 20.08 1.40 -16.16
N GLY A 17 19.88 2.19 -15.11
CA GLY A 17 19.74 1.68 -13.76
C GLY A 17 18.61 0.67 -13.68
N VAL A 18 18.96 -0.61 -13.57
CA VAL A 18 18.05 -1.64 -13.11
C VAL A 18 17.71 -1.26 -11.67
N LYS A 19 16.53 -0.66 -11.45
CA LYS A 19 16.03 -0.42 -10.09
C LYS A 19 16.07 -1.78 -9.38
N SER A 20 16.77 -1.83 -8.25
CA SER A 20 16.84 -3.03 -7.41
C SER A 20 15.44 -3.57 -7.16
N PRO A 21 15.22 -4.90 -7.26
CA PRO A 21 13.89 -5.46 -7.09
C PRO A 21 13.34 -5.08 -5.72
N SER A 22 12.09 -4.62 -5.68
CA SER A 22 11.37 -4.39 -4.43
C SER A 22 11.32 -5.68 -3.62
N THR A 23 11.99 -5.69 -2.47
CA THR A 23 11.96 -6.79 -1.50
C THR A 23 10.95 -6.47 -0.42
N ALA A 24 10.11 -7.44 -0.07
CA ALA A 24 9.21 -7.37 1.08
C ALA A 24 9.68 -8.35 2.15
N VAL A 25 9.47 -8.02 3.42
CA VAL A 25 9.90 -8.82 4.58
C VAL A 25 8.79 -8.83 5.62
N ILE A 26 8.58 -9.99 6.26
CA ILE A 26 7.72 -10.12 7.44
C ILE A 26 8.42 -9.49 8.64
N GLU A 27 7.91 -8.35 9.08
CA GLU A 27 8.49 -7.55 10.17
C GLU A 27 7.98 -7.99 11.55
N TYR A 28 6.71 -8.35 11.64
CA TYR A 28 6.10 -8.97 12.83
C TYR A 28 4.85 -9.73 12.43
N PHE A 29 4.44 -10.69 13.24
CA PHE A 29 3.10 -11.25 13.19
C PHE A 29 2.74 -11.89 14.52
N GLU A 30 1.45 -11.99 14.79
CA GLU A 30 0.90 -12.72 15.94
C GLU A 30 -0.38 -13.45 15.51
N GLY A 31 -0.66 -14.59 16.15
CA GLY A 31 -1.84 -15.40 15.87
C GLY A 31 -1.72 -16.25 14.59
N GLU A 32 -2.88 -16.69 14.08
CA GLU A 32 -2.94 -17.47 12.84
C GLU A 32 -2.69 -16.57 11.63
N VAL A 33 -1.47 -16.63 11.09
CA VAL A 33 -1.07 -15.92 9.88
C VAL A 33 -0.54 -16.91 8.86
N THR A 34 -0.97 -16.76 7.60
CA THR A 34 -0.41 -17.49 6.47
C THR A 34 0.01 -16.55 5.36
N VAL A 35 1.16 -16.84 4.76
CA VAL A 35 1.66 -16.22 3.53
C VAL A 35 1.77 -17.30 2.47
N ASN A 36 1.08 -17.13 1.35
CA ASN A 36 0.93 -18.18 0.32
C ASN A 36 0.47 -19.53 0.90
N GLY A 37 -0.41 -19.50 1.90
CA GLY A 37 -0.97 -20.68 2.55
C GLY A 37 -0.05 -21.40 3.54
N ARG A 38 1.11 -20.80 3.90
CA ARG A 38 2.05 -21.35 4.88
C ARG A 38 2.28 -20.36 6.01
N THR A 39 2.48 -20.85 7.23
CA THR A 39 2.90 -19.99 8.35
C THR A 39 4.21 -19.29 8.00
N PRO A 40 4.30 -17.96 8.12
CA PRO A 40 5.53 -17.24 7.82
C PRO A 40 6.58 -17.39 8.93
N GLU A 41 7.82 -17.04 8.61
CA GLU A 41 8.88 -16.84 9.60
C GLU A 41 9.15 -15.35 9.79
N LEU A 42 9.54 -14.95 11.00
CA LEU A 42 9.96 -13.57 11.27
C LEU A 42 11.22 -13.26 10.44
N GLY A 43 11.24 -12.12 9.75
CA GLY A 43 12.33 -11.76 8.85
C GLY A 43 12.30 -12.49 7.50
N GLN A 44 11.28 -13.30 7.24
CA GLN A 44 11.13 -13.98 5.95
C GLN A 44 11.05 -12.96 4.82
N THR A 45 11.96 -13.08 3.85
CA THR A 45 11.87 -12.34 2.59
C THR A 45 10.79 -12.95 1.70
N LEU A 46 9.92 -12.12 1.16
CA LEU A 46 8.79 -12.52 0.34
C LEU A 46 9.10 -12.35 -1.15
N LEU A 47 8.41 -13.17 -1.96
CA LEU A 47 8.34 -12.96 -3.40
C LEU A 47 7.64 -11.64 -3.73
N ARG A 48 7.76 -11.19 -4.97
CA ARG A 48 7.17 -9.91 -5.41
C ARG A 48 5.65 -9.96 -5.53
N LYS A 49 5.05 -11.15 -5.54
CA LYS A 49 3.60 -11.38 -5.50
C LYS A 49 3.31 -12.48 -4.48
N PHE A 50 2.40 -12.22 -3.55
CA PHE A 50 2.06 -13.15 -2.49
C PHE A 50 0.66 -12.88 -1.94
N SER A 51 0.05 -13.89 -1.34
CA SER A 51 -1.18 -13.73 -0.54
C SER A 51 -0.85 -13.72 0.95
N VAL A 52 -1.63 -12.96 1.71
CA VAL A 52 -1.59 -12.93 3.17
C VAL A 52 -3.01 -13.19 3.68
N LYS A 53 -3.13 -14.06 4.66
CA LYS A 53 -4.37 -14.30 5.40
C LYS A 53 -4.10 -14.29 6.89
N THR A 54 -4.94 -13.60 7.65
CA THR A 54 -4.93 -13.55 9.11
C THR A 54 -6.26 -14.09 9.66
N GLY A 55 -6.19 -14.83 10.76
CA GLY A 55 -7.35 -15.28 11.53
C GLY A 55 -7.89 -14.21 12.48
N SER A 56 -8.83 -14.59 13.35
CA SER A 56 -9.35 -13.71 14.40
C SER A 56 -8.26 -13.42 15.45
N GLY A 57 -8.15 -12.15 15.86
CA GLY A 57 -7.09 -11.66 16.75
C GLY A 57 -5.66 -11.70 16.18
N ALA A 58 -5.48 -12.18 14.95
CA ALA A 58 -4.17 -12.30 14.31
C ALA A 58 -3.82 -11.04 13.51
N TYR A 59 -2.54 -10.71 13.41
CA TYR A 59 -2.10 -9.54 12.63
C TYR A 59 -0.70 -9.77 12.06
N CYS A 60 -0.36 -9.04 11.00
CA CYS A 60 0.92 -9.18 10.28
C CYS A 60 1.43 -7.83 9.77
N GLY A 61 2.69 -7.50 10.07
CA GLY A 61 3.40 -6.34 9.57
C GLY A 61 4.36 -6.72 8.45
N ILE A 62 4.29 -6.00 7.33
CA ILE A 62 5.11 -6.27 6.14
C ILE A 62 5.80 -4.98 5.72
N ILE A 63 7.14 -4.98 5.78
CA ILE A 63 7.95 -3.87 5.28
C ILE A 63 8.37 -4.18 3.84
N PHE A 64 8.30 -3.19 2.97
CA PHE A 64 8.82 -3.29 1.60
C PHE A 64 9.47 -1.98 1.16
N ASP A 65 10.39 -2.06 0.20
CA ASP A 65 11.11 -0.89 -0.32
C ASP A 65 11.72 0.00 0.80
N LYS A 66 12.15 -0.65 1.90
CA LYS A 66 12.79 -0.09 3.11
C LYS A 66 11.92 0.82 3.99
N LYS A 67 11.15 1.75 3.40
CA LYS A 67 10.35 2.74 4.14
C LYS A 67 8.88 2.70 3.79
N ASN A 68 8.35 1.53 3.47
CA ASN A 68 6.92 1.33 3.35
C ASN A 68 6.52 0.17 4.26
N ILE A 69 5.43 0.32 4.99
CA ILE A 69 4.89 -0.75 5.85
C ILE A 69 3.40 -0.90 5.60
N MET A 70 2.95 -2.15 5.51
CA MET A 70 1.54 -2.55 5.57
C MET A 70 1.30 -3.31 6.87
N HIS A 71 0.26 -2.91 7.60
CA HIS A 71 -0.30 -3.63 8.74
C HIS A 71 -1.56 -4.34 8.27
N VAL A 72 -1.53 -5.67 8.27
CA VAL A 72 -2.64 -6.55 7.90
C VAL A 72 -3.30 -6.99 9.20
N ASP A 73 -4.51 -6.50 9.46
CA ASP A 73 -5.26 -6.75 10.69
C ASP A 73 -5.91 -8.14 10.68
N GLU A 74 -6.67 -8.47 11.72
CA GLU A 74 -7.41 -9.72 11.84
C GLU A 74 -8.45 -9.94 10.73
N ASN A 75 -8.76 -11.22 10.49
CA ASN A 75 -9.76 -11.67 9.52
C ASN A 75 -9.54 -11.11 8.10
N THR A 76 -8.28 -10.88 7.75
CA THR A 76 -7.90 -10.24 6.49
C THR A 76 -7.52 -11.26 5.45
N THR A 77 -7.92 -11.02 4.21
CA THR A 77 -7.42 -11.72 3.04
C THR A 77 -6.97 -10.69 2.01
N ALA A 78 -5.68 -10.70 1.69
CA ALA A 78 -5.09 -9.78 0.74
C ALA A 78 -4.17 -10.49 -0.25
N VAL A 79 -4.20 -10.08 -1.52
CA VAL A 79 -3.18 -10.42 -2.52
C VAL A 79 -2.37 -9.16 -2.80
N ILE A 80 -1.06 -9.26 -2.65
CA ILE A 80 -0.13 -8.14 -2.78
C ILE A 80 0.78 -8.40 -3.99
N ASP A 81 0.88 -7.41 -4.88
CA ASP A 81 1.75 -7.43 -6.06
C ASP A 81 2.65 -6.18 -6.07
N LEU A 82 3.93 -6.42 -5.76
CA LEU A 82 5.01 -5.44 -5.76
C LEU A 82 5.92 -5.56 -6.98
N SER A 83 5.55 -6.39 -7.96
CA SER A 83 6.38 -6.70 -9.13
C SER A 83 6.42 -5.57 -10.17
N GLY A 84 5.38 -4.74 -10.21
CA GLY A 84 5.27 -3.60 -11.12
C GLY A 84 5.88 -2.30 -10.60
N LEU A 85 5.89 -1.29 -11.47
CA LEU A 85 6.06 0.11 -11.06
C LEU A 85 4.87 0.60 -10.25
N GLN A 86 3.66 0.20 -10.65
CA GLN A 86 2.45 0.34 -9.85
C GLN A 86 2.33 -0.86 -8.92
N LYS A 87 2.41 -0.62 -7.62
CA LYS A 87 2.15 -1.60 -6.57
C LYS A 87 0.65 -1.79 -6.42
N LYS A 88 0.21 -3.01 -6.17
CA LYS A 88 -1.22 -3.35 -6.10
C LYS A 88 -1.52 -4.20 -4.88
N VAL A 89 -2.65 -3.93 -4.25
CA VAL A 89 -3.25 -4.75 -3.21
C VAL A 89 -4.70 -5.04 -3.60
N GLU A 90 -5.08 -6.30 -3.58
CA GLU A 90 -6.48 -6.74 -3.65
C GLU A 90 -6.88 -7.20 -2.25
N LEU A 91 -7.72 -6.41 -1.57
CA LEU A 91 -8.21 -6.67 -0.22
C LEU A 91 -9.65 -7.19 -0.32
N SER A 92 -9.87 -8.48 -0.09
CA SER A 92 -11.20 -9.10 -0.24
C SER A 92 -11.98 -9.18 1.06
N ALA A 93 -11.32 -9.13 2.21
CA ALA A 93 -11.91 -9.14 3.55
C ALA A 93 -10.94 -8.53 4.57
N GLY A 94 -11.46 -8.06 5.70
CA GLY A 94 -10.68 -7.53 6.82
C GLY A 94 -10.17 -6.12 6.58
N SER A 95 -9.00 -5.78 7.11
CA SER A 95 -8.46 -4.43 7.05
C SER A 95 -6.95 -4.37 6.87
N LEU A 96 -6.53 -3.24 6.29
CA LEU A 96 -5.13 -2.93 6.04
C LEU A 96 -4.86 -1.45 6.35
N GLY A 97 -3.96 -1.22 7.28
CA GLY A 97 -3.33 0.07 7.54
C GLY A 97 -1.98 0.16 6.83
N SER A 98 -1.54 1.35 6.46
CA SER A 98 -0.24 1.53 5.81
C SER A 98 0.37 2.89 6.06
N ALA A 99 1.70 2.93 6.10
CA ALA A 99 2.50 4.15 6.02
C ALA A 99 3.52 4.00 4.88
N LEU A 100 3.40 4.85 3.85
CA LEU A 100 4.15 4.73 2.61
C LEU A 100 5.07 5.95 2.41
N ARG A 101 6.38 5.78 2.62
CA ARG A 101 7.37 6.89 2.60
C ARG A 101 8.40 6.78 1.49
N ASN A 102 8.41 5.67 0.76
CA ASN A 102 9.34 5.46 -0.37
C ASN A 102 8.60 4.91 -1.59
N LEU A 103 7.59 5.66 -2.03
CA LEU A 103 6.91 5.43 -3.30
C LEU A 103 7.04 6.65 -4.21
N PRO A 104 7.20 6.47 -5.53
CA PRO A 104 7.05 7.58 -6.44
C PRO A 104 5.61 8.07 -6.37
N LYS A 105 5.32 9.34 -6.08
CA LYS A 105 3.94 9.84 -5.90
C LYS A 105 3.01 9.46 -7.04
N GLN A 106 3.51 9.60 -8.26
CA GLN A 106 2.80 9.28 -9.50
C GLN A 106 3.78 8.64 -10.48
N LEU A 107 3.29 7.73 -11.32
CA LEU A 107 4.05 7.21 -12.43
C LEU A 107 4.02 8.20 -13.61
N ALA A 108 4.97 8.07 -14.54
CA ALA A 108 5.01 8.90 -15.75
C ALA A 108 3.73 8.84 -16.60
N SER A 109 2.95 7.75 -16.46
CA SER A 109 1.62 7.57 -17.05
C SER A 109 0.51 8.41 -16.41
N GLY A 110 0.80 9.16 -15.35
CA GLY A 110 -0.22 9.88 -14.59
C GLY A 110 -1.02 9.01 -13.62
N THR A 111 -0.71 7.73 -13.49
CA THR A 111 -1.39 6.82 -12.56
C THR A 111 -0.71 6.83 -11.19
N ASP A 112 -1.49 6.61 -10.14
CA ASP A 112 -0.95 6.47 -8.79
C ASP A 112 -0.05 5.22 -8.72
N SER A 113 0.99 5.31 -7.90
CA SER A 113 2.02 4.26 -7.81
C SER A 113 1.62 3.11 -6.91
N PHE A 114 0.58 3.29 -6.10
CA PHE A 114 0.02 2.25 -5.25
C PHE A 114 -1.51 2.26 -5.40
N MET A 115 -2.07 1.08 -5.67
CA MET A 115 -3.51 0.88 -5.83
C MET A 115 -3.98 -0.18 -4.84
N LEU A 116 -5.01 0.13 -4.06
CA LEU A 116 -5.74 -0.84 -3.26
C LEU A 116 -7.14 -1.01 -3.85
N THR A 117 -7.53 -2.25 -4.15
CA THR A 117 -8.85 -2.61 -4.65
C THR A 117 -9.58 -3.45 -3.61
N SER A 118 -10.86 -3.13 -3.41
CA SER A 118 -11.81 -3.83 -2.53
C SER A 118 -13.09 -4.17 -3.31
N PRO A 119 -14.05 -4.90 -2.73
CA PRO A 119 -15.29 -5.28 -3.42
C PRO A 119 -16.15 -4.09 -3.94
N SER A 120 -16.14 -2.94 -3.26
CA SER A 120 -16.94 -1.78 -3.64
C SER A 120 -16.12 -0.54 -4.04
N ALA A 121 -14.83 -0.49 -3.72
CA ALA A 121 -14.01 0.71 -3.93
C ALA A 121 -12.56 0.43 -4.32
N VAL A 122 -11.93 1.45 -4.90
CA VAL A 122 -10.53 1.51 -5.29
C VAL A 122 -9.91 2.78 -4.68
N ALA A 123 -8.77 2.63 -4.03
CA ALA A 123 -7.93 3.73 -3.55
C ALA A 123 -6.63 3.79 -4.35
N GLY A 124 -6.39 4.91 -5.02
CA GLY A 124 -5.08 5.28 -5.57
C GLY A 124 -4.33 6.15 -4.58
N ILE A 125 -3.09 5.78 -4.25
CA ILE A 125 -2.36 6.34 -3.12
C ILE A 125 -1.05 6.97 -3.59
N ARG A 126 -0.77 8.19 -3.12
CA ARG A 126 0.37 9.03 -3.55
C ARG A 126 1.41 9.28 -2.45
N GLY A 127 1.73 8.28 -1.64
CA GLY A 127 2.67 8.40 -0.52
C GLY A 127 1.99 9.01 0.70
N THR A 128 1.32 8.16 1.47
CA THR A 128 0.39 8.58 2.54
C THR A 128 0.38 7.58 3.68
N VAL A 129 -0.24 8.00 4.78
CA VAL A 129 -0.79 7.10 5.78
C VAL A 129 -2.27 6.89 5.50
N PHE A 130 -2.71 5.65 5.37
CA PHE A 130 -4.12 5.34 5.09
C PHE A 130 -4.56 4.08 5.81
N TYR A 131 -5.88 3.91 5.89
CA TYR A 131 -6.51 2.71 6.42
C TYR A 131 -7.71 2.30 5.57
N VAL A 132 -7.83 1.01 5.27
CA VAL A 132 -8.98 0.45 4.54
C VAL A 132 -9.56 -0.72 5.32
N ARG A 133 -10.89 -0.77 5.41
CA ARG A 133 -11.62 -1.92 5.93
C ARG A 133 -12.70 -2.35 4.94
N VAL A 134 -12.70 -3.64 4.60
CA VAL A 134 -13.85 -4.31 3.99
C VAL A 134 -14.76 -4.74 5.14
N GLU A 135 -15.82 -3.98 5.34
CA GLU A 135 -16.80 -4.22 6.42
C GLU A 135 -17.64 -5.46 6.09
N ASP A 136 -18.02 -5.58 4.82
CA ASP A 136 -18.66 -6.76 4.23
C ASP A 136 -18.51 -6.73 2.69
N GLY A 137 -19.14 -7.68 1.98
CA GLY A 137 -19.06 -7.77 0.51
C GLY A 137 -19.65 -6.58 -0.27
N ASN A 138 -20.41 -5.70 0.40
CA ASN A 138 -21.02 -4.51 -0.17
C ASN A 138 -20.40 -3.20 0.35
N ASN A 139 -19.72 -3.23 1.50
CA ASN A 139 -19.27 -2.05 2.21
C ASN A 139 -17.75 -2.02 2.37
N THR A 140 -17.14 -0.94 1.86
CA THR A 140 -15.72 -0.62 2.10
C THR A 140 -15.61 0.75 2.73
N TYR A 141 -14.89 0.82 3.83
CA TYR A 141 -14.43 2.05 4.46
C TYR A 141 -13.00 2.36 4.03
N ILE A 142 -12.74 3.62 3.65
CA ILE A 142 -11.40 4.11 3.30
C ILE A 142 -11.17 5.40 4.09
N CYS A 143 -10.05 5.47 4.79
CA CYS A 143 -9.58 6.68 5.45
C CYS A 143 -8.24 7.11 4.87
N ASP A 144 -8.18 8.36 4.40
CA ASP A 144 -6.93 9.08 4.22
C ASP A 144 -6.52 9.63 5.58
N CYS A 145 -5.61 8.94 6.27
CA CYS A 145 -5.19 9.35 7.61
C CYS A 145 -4.34 10.62 7.53
N ASN A 146 -3.36 10.62 6.62
CA ASN A 146 -2.54 11.79 6.31
C ASN A 146 -1.97 11.66 4.89
N GLY A 147 -2.19 12.69 4.08
CA GLY A 147 -1.69 12.78 2.72
C GLY A 147 -2.81 12.95 1.69
N ILE A 148 -2.71 12.21 0.59
CA ILE A 148 -3.60 12.30 -0.57
C ILE A 148 -4.03 10.90 -1.05
N VAL A 149 -5.33 10.62 -0.99
CA VAL A 149 -5.93 9.39 -1.52
C VAL A 149 -6.97 9.71 -2.61
N HIS A 150 -6.79 9.10 -3.77
CA HIS A 150 -7.72 9.11 -4.89
C HIS A 150 -8.72 7.96 -4.69
N MET A 151 -9.91 8.27 -4.20
CA MET A 151 -10.93 7.29 -3.88
C MET A 151 -11.96 7.22 -5.00
N ARG A 152 -12.27 6.02 -5.48
CA ARG A 152 -13.36 5.80 -6.43
C ARG A 152 -14.10 4.50 -6.16
N ASP A 153 -15.37 4.43 -6.51
CA ASP A 153 -16.05 3.13 -6.54
C ASP A 153 -15.56 2.24 -7.71
N ILE A 154 -15.85 0.95 -7.64
CA ILE A 154 -15.43 -0.02 -8.68
C ILE A 154 -16.17 0.19 -10.03
N GLY A 155 -17.36 0.77 -10.02
CA GLY A 155 -18.12 1.17 -11.21
C GLY A 155 -17.69 2.51 -11.82
N LYS A 156 -16.77 3.24 -11.16
CA LYS A 156 -16.25 4.57 -11.52
C LYS A 156 -17.29 5.70 -11.50
N GLY A 157 -18.40 5.54 -10.78
CA GLY A 157 -19.46 6.55 -10.71
C GLY A 157 -19.19 7.67 -9.69
N ASN A 158 -18.51 7.34 -8.60
CA ASN A 158 -18.19 8.22 -7.49
C ASN A 158 -16.67 8.28 -7.34
N GLU A 159 -16.04 9.33 -7.87
CA GLU A 159 -14.59 9.57 -7.76
C GLU A 159 -14.32 10.88 -7.02
N ARG A 160 -13.30 10.89 -6.17
CA ARG A 160 -12.83 12.08 -5.46
C ARG A 160 -11.35 11.94 -5.10
N THR A 161 -10.65 13.07 -5.07
CA THR A 161 -9.37 13.17 -4.39
C THR A 161 -9.63 13.72 -2.99
N VAL A 162 -9.16 12.99 -1.99
CA VAL A 162 -9.16 13.39 -0.59
C VAL A 162 -7.75 13.85 -0.25
N GLU A 163 -7.63 15.01 0.38
CA GLU A 163 -6.39 15.46 1.01
C GLU A 163 -6.67 15.64 2.51
N ALA A 164 -5.84 15.04 3.37
CA ALA A 164 -6.02 15.10 4.81
C ALA A 164 -4.71 15.44 5.53
N THR A 165 -4.79 16.33 6.52
CA THR A 165 -3.75 16.48 7.55
C THR A 165 -3.99 15.53 8.71
N HIS A 166 -5.27 15.21 8.99
CA HIS A 166 -5.68 14.33 10.09
C HIS A 166 -7.06 13.75 9.79
N HIS A 167 -7.08 12.52 9.27
CA HIS A 167 -8.23 11.67 8.93
C HIS A 167 -9.36 12.33 8.13
N ALA A 168 -9.51 11.90 6.88
CA ALA A 168 -10.72 12.10 6.10
C ALA A 168 -11.17 10.77 5.52
N ALA A 169 -12.35 10.30 5.94
CA ALA A 169 -12.86 8.98 5.59
C ALA A 169 -14.16 9.01 4.79
N TYR A 170 -14.33 7.97 3.97
CA TYR A 170 -15.52 7.73 3.18
C TYR A 170 -15.87 6.25 3.20
N ARG A 171 -17.18 5.96 3.27
CA ARG A 171 -17.74 4.63 3.09
C ARG A 171 -18.36 4.50 1.71
N TYR A 172 -18.05 3.41 1.03
CA TYR A 172 -18.58 3.02 -0.27
C TYR A 172 -19.49 1.81 -0.11
N THR A 173 -20.79 2.01 -0.36
CA THR A 173 -21.84 1.01 -0.13
C THR A 173 -22.52 0.62 -1.44
N ARG A 174 -22.43 -0.67 -1.78
CA ARG A 174 -23.16 -1.28 -2.89
C ARG A 174 -24.61 -1.58 -2.47
N GLY A 175 -25.58 -1.09 -3.23
CA GLY A 175 -26.99 -1.33 -2.99
C GLY A 175 -27.85 -0.88 -4.17
N GLY A 176 -28.96 -1.57 -4.44
CA GLY A 176 -29.91 -1.17 -5.48
C GLY A 176 -29.31 -1.07 -6.89
N GLY A 177 -28.27 -1.86 -7.19
CA GLY A 177 -27.57 -1.83 -8.49
C GLY A 177 -26.57 -0.69 -8.67
N ALA A 178 -26.40 0.19 -7.68
CA ALA A 178 -25.44 1.28 -7.67
C ALA A 178 -24.47 1.17 -6.50
N ILE A 179 -23.43 2.02 -6.52
CA ILE A 179 -22.58 2.25 -5.35
C ILE A 179 -22.78 3.71 -4.95
N THR A 180 -22.97 3.93 -3.66
CA THR A 180 -23.03 5.26 -3.05
C THR A 180 -21.77 5.50 -2.24
N SER A 181 -21.43 6.77 -2.04
CA SER A 181 -20.29 7.18 -1.23
C SER A 181 -20.71 8.27 -0.26
N ALA A 182 -20.46 8.06 1.03
CA ALA A 182 -20.77 9.00 2.10
C ALA A 182 -19.53 9.26 2.95
N GLN A 183 -19.39 10.48 3.47
CA GLN A 183 -18.35 10.81 4.45
C GLN A 183 -18.56 9.98 5.72
N ALA A 184 -17.46 9.60 6.36
CA ALA A 184 -17.45 8.85 7.60
C ALA A 184 -16.47 9.48 8.61
N ASP A 185 -16.71 9.21 9.89
CA ASP A 185 -15.76 9.49 10.96
C ASP A 185 -14.62 8.45 10.96
N MET A 186 -13.63 8.64 11.84
CA MET A 186 -12.60 7.63 12.10
C MET A 186 -13.20 6.47 12.92
N LEU A 187 -13.35 5.28 12.31
CA LEU A 187 -14.10 4.17 12.92
C LEU A 187 -13.28 2.96 13.38
N TYR A 188 -12.14 2.66 12.75
CA TYR A 188 -11.49 1.34 12.86
C TYR A 188 -10.03 1.37 13.29
N HIS A 189 -9.44 2.55 13.37
CA HIS A 189 -8.05 2.75 13.70
C HIS A 189 -7.91 3.98 14.60
N SER A 190 -6.71 4.19 15.13
CA SER A 190 -6.36 5.36 15.94
C SER A 190 -5.06 5.98 15.43
N ASP A 191 -4.79 7.22 15.85
CA ASP A 191 -3.50 7.88 15.61
C ASP A 191 -2.35 7.00 16.10
N GLN A 192 -2.46 6.51 17.34
CA GLN A 192 -1.44 5.67 17.96
C GLN A 192 -1.15 4.41 17.14
N MET A 193 -2.18 3.75 16.59
CA MET A 193 -1.99 2.58 15.74
C MET A 193 -1.17 2.92 14.49
N MET A 194 -1.51 4.01 13.81
CA MET A 194 -0.80 4.44 12.61
C MET A 194 0.63 4.90 12.91
N GLU A 195 0.83 5.60 14.03
CA GLU A 195 2.14 6.04 14.52
C GLU A 195 3.04 4.86 14.87
N LEU A 196 2.52 3.85 15.57
CA LEU A 196 3.27 2.62 15.88
C LEU A 196 3.68 1.88 14.60
N GLY A 197 2.82 1.88 13.59
CA GLY A 197 3.16 1.36 12.26
C GLY A 197 4.31 2.15 11.61
N ALA A 198 4.19 3.48 11.53
CA ALA A 198 5.23 4.33 10.96
C ALA A 198 6.57 4.24 11.71
N ALA A 199 6.54 4.12 13.04
CA ALA A 199 7.74 4.00 13.86
C ALA A 199 8.58 2.75 13.52
N ARG A 200 7.94 1.66 13.05
CA ARG A 200 8.63 0.42 12.63
C ARG A 200 9.56 0.64 11.43
N ILE A 201 9.28 1.64 10.60
CA ILE A 201 10.13 2.04 9.46
C ILE A 201 10.98 3.29 9.77
N GLY A 202 11.06 3.69 11.05
CA GLY A 202 11.84 4.84 11.51
C GLY A 202 11.22 6.18 11.12
N GLU A 203 9.91 6.25 10.98
CA GLU A 203 9.18 7.42 10.49
C GLU A 203 8.17 7.91 11.53
N THR A 204 7.86 9.21 11.46
CA THR A 204 6.82 9.86 12.26
C THR A 204 5.76 10.45 11.35
N ILE A 205 4.54 10.57 11.84
CA ILE A 205 3.44 11.20 11.09
C ILE A 205 3.33 12.65 11.55
N ASP A 206 3.30 13.58 10.61
CA ASP A 206 3.07 14.99 10.90
C ASP A 206 1.61 15.36 10.63
N TRP A 207 0.78 15.22 11.67
CA TRP A 207 -0.67 15.48 11.60
C TRP A 207 -1.04 16.95 11.33
N THR A 208 -0.06 17.84 11.25
CA THR A 208 -0.30 19.28 11.01
C THR A 208 -0.20 19.67 9.54
N ARG A 209 0.28 18.77 8.68
CA ARG A 209 0.41 19.03 7.23
C ARG A 209 0.07 17.80 6.42
N VAL A 210 -0.32 18.05 5.17
CA VAL A 210 -0.55 16.99 4.19
C VAL A 210 0.80 16.40 3.82
N GLU A 211 0.98 15.10 4.05
CA GLU A 211 2.13 14.38 3.50
C GLU A 211 2.04 14.31 1.99
N ARG A 212 3.15 14.70 1.36
CA ARG A 212 3.27 14.74 -0.08
C ARG A 212 4.46 13.92 -0.52
#